data_AF-A0A7V2ACG5-F1
#
_entry.id   AF-A0A7V2ACG5-F1
#
_cell.length_a   1.000
_cell.length_b   1.000
_cell.length_c   1.000
_cell.angle_alpha   90.00
_cell.angle_beta   90.00
_cell.angle_gamma   90.00
#
_symmetry.space_group_name_H-M   'P 1'
#
loop_
_entity.id
_entity.type
_entity.pdbx_description
1 polymer ?
#
loop_
_entity_poly.entity_id
_entity_poly.type
_entity_poly.pdbx_seq_one_letter_code
_entity_poly.pdbx_strand_id
1 'polypeptide(L)'
;MIGAGRWTGCAAAAALVATVVLAGPLPARADTDLVSLEETYQPFADHFNETAGQVRFVAILSPTCGHCLYGARTVASELIDHYKGVDFAVSIVWAPMLEGDDEASAREAAQMFDDPRVVQYWDPERFVGYLYRFDVFAEGAAQMAASLWPSHPFYESMQKRADTDHDRPEWDLYMWFEPGLEWEKDAVAPSRFIRQFAHWQEGGATLSLMWIDSMESAPATSNLADMMGSIMHELIPHE
;
A
#
# COMPACT_ATOMS: atom_id res chain seq x y z
N MET A 1 -78.99 -26.44 -15.98
CA MET A 1 -77.82 -26.97 -15.25
C MET A 1 -76.81 -27.45 -16.27
N ILE A 2 -75.65 -26.80 -16.34
CA ILE A 2 -74.30 -27.31 -16.65
C ILE A 2 -73.40 -26.07 -16.61
N GLY A 3 -72.36 -26.15 -15.78
CA GLY A 3 -71.62 -25.01 -15.25
C GLY A 3 -70.44 -24.56 -16.10
N ALA A 4 -70.04 -23.32 -15.84
CA ALA A 4 -68.85 -22.68 -16.36
C ALA A 4 -67.59 -23.19 -15.63
N GLY A 5 -66.58 -23.61 -16.40
CA GLY A 5 -65.23 -23.84 -15.89
C GLY A 5 -64.41 -22.55 -16.00
N ARG A 6 -63.87 -22.08 -14.87
CA ARG A 6 -62.88 -21.00 -14.82
C ARG A 6 -61.51 -21.59 -14.47
N TRP A 7 -60.53 -21.26 -15.30
CA TRP A 7 -59.10 -21.50 -15.09
C TRP A 7 -58.56 -20.50 -14.05
N THR A 8 -57.94 -21.00 -12.98
CA THR A 8 -57.16 -20.19 -12.02
C THR A 8 -55.69 -20.28 -12.38
N GLY A 9 -55.13 -19.20 -12.94
CA GLY A 9 -53.70 -18.94 -12.97
C GLY A 9 -53.31 -18.09 -11.76
N CYS A 10 -52.39 -18.57 -10.94
CA CYS A 10 -51.71 -17.78 -9.92
C CYS A 10 -50.32 -17.44 -10.45
N ALA A 11 -50.11 -16.18 -10.86
CA ALA A 11 -48.77 -15.63 -11.06
C ALA A 11 -48.42 -14.83 -9.79
N ALA A 12 -47.44 -15.31 -9.03
CA ALA A 12 -46.86 -14.58 -7.91
C ALA A 12 -45.85 -13.56 -8.46
N ALA A 13 -46.10 -12.27 -8.24
CA ALA A 13 -45.15 -11.21 -8.51
C ALA A 13 -44.15 -11.13 -7.34
N ALA A 14 -42.88 -11.46 -7.59
CA ALA A 14 -41.79 -11.18 -6.68
C ALA A 14 -41.39 -9.70 -6.84
N ALA A 15 -41.55 -8.91 -5.78
CA ALA A 15 -41.05 -7.54 -5.74
C ALA A 15 -39.56 -7.56 -5.34
N LEU A 16 -38.67 -7.17 -6.27
CA LEU A 16 -37.30 -6.80 -5.92
C LEU A 16 -37.32 -5.44 -5.22
N VAL A 17 -36.86 -5.39 -3.98
CA VAL A 17 -36.50 -4.13 -3.31
C VAL A 17 -35.04 -3.86 -3.66
N ALA A 18 -34.80 -2.91 -4.56
CA ALA A 18 -33.46 -2.40 -4.82
C ALA A 18 -33.10 -1.41 -3.70
N THR A 19 -32.20 -1.81 -2.80
CA THR A 19 -31.62 -0.91 -1.81
C THR A 19 -30.63 0.01 -2.51
N VAL A 20 -31.01 1.27 -2.72
CA VAL A 20 -30.09 2.31 -3.16
C VAL A 20 -29.23 2.69 -1.97
N VAL A 21 -27.96 2.25 -1.97
CA VAL A 21 -26.95 2.80 -1.07
C VAL A 21 -26.61 4.19 -1.59
N LEU A 22 -27.11 5.21 -0.90
CA LEU A 22 -26.70 6.58 -1.16
C LEU A 22 -25.27 6.73 -0.61
N ALA A 23 -24.28 6.67 -1.49
CA ALA A 23 -22.94 7.16 -1.18
C ALA A 23 -23.08 8.63 -0.76
N GLY A 24 -22.81 8.92 0.52
CA GLY A 24 -22.79 10.28 1.01
C GLY A 24 -21.72 11.09 0.27
N PRO A 25 -21.88 12.42 0.14
CA PRO A 25 -20.82 13.26 -0.40
C PRO A 25 -19.57 13.12 0.48
N LEU A 26 -18.44 12.82 -0.14
CA LEU A 26 -17.13 12.80 0.52
C LEU A 26 -16.94 14.14 1.24
N PRO A 27 -16.58 14.16 2.54
CA PRO A 27 -16.22 15.39 3.21
C PRO A 27 -15.08 16.04 2.44
N ALA A 28 -15.24 17.32 2.09
CA ALA A 28 -14.17 18.12 1.52
C ALA A 28 -13.00 18.13 2.51
N ARG A 29 -11.91 17.44 2.15
CA ARG A 29 -10.75 17.22 3.00
C ARG A 29 -9.89 18.49 3.00
N ALA A 30 -9.66 19.08 4.16
CA ALA A 30 -8.75 20.20 4.30
C ALA A 30 -7.30 19.74 4.13
N ASP A 31 -6.47 20.60 3.54
CA ASP A 31 -5.04 20.43 3.26
C ASP A 31 -4.27 19.72 4.38
N THR A 32 -3.52 18.67 4.05
CA THR A 32 -2.48 18.02 4.90
C THR A 32 -2.90 17.32 6.20
N ASP A 33 -4.20 17.07 6.44
CA ASP A 33 -4.60 16.31 7.64
C ASP A 33 -4.35 14.81 7.48
N LEU A 34 -3.32 14.34 8.20
CA LEU A 34 -3.07 12.93 8.48
C LEU A 34 -4.27 12.35 9.23
N VAL A 35 -4.78 11.21 8.76
CA VAL A 35 -5.72 10.41 9.54
C VAL A 35 -4.93 9.66 10.60
N SER A 36 -5.25 9.89 11.86
CA SER A 36 -4.60 9.18 12.97
C SER A 36 -5.08 7.73 13.02
N LEU A 37 -4.14 6.80 13.20
CA LEU A 37 -4.35 5.39 13.49
C LEU A 37 -3.92 5.04 14.93
N GLU A 38 -3.84 6.02 15.83
CA GLU A 38 -3.35 5.84 17.21
C GLU A 38 -4.06 4.72 17.98
N GLU A 39 -5.36 4.54 17.78
CA GLU A 39 -6.14 3.52 18.48
C GLU A 39 -6.36 2.24 17.66
N THR A 40 -6.31 2.32 16.33
CA THR A 40 -6.67 1.22 15.43
C THR A 40 -6.26 1.47 13.97
N TYR A 41 -6.04 0.38 13.23
CA TYR A 41 -5.86 0.41 11.76
C TYR A 41 -7.18 0.55 10.98
N GLN A 42 -8.34 0.54 11.65
CA GLN A 42 -9.65 0.49 10.98
C GLN A 42 -9.86 1.60 9.93
N PRO A 43 -9.51 2.89 10.18
CA PRO A 43 -9.66 3.92 9.16
C PRO A 43 -8.90 3.63 7.86
N PHE A 44 -7.73 2.99 7.97
CA PHE A 44 -6.97 2.55 6.81
C PHE A 44 -7.69 1.41 6.07
N ALA A 45 -8.17 0.39 6.79
CA ALA A 45 -8.87 -0.74 6.20
C ALA A 45 -10.20 -0.33 5.54
N ASP A 46 -10.94 0.59 6.18
CA ASP A 46 -12.19 1.14 5.63
C ASP A 46 -11.93 1.83 4.30
N HIS A 47 -10.95 2.75 4.23
CA HIS A 47 -10.58 3.42 2.99
C HIS A 47 -10.08 2.44 1.92
N PHE A 48 -9.29 1.44 2.32
CA PHE A 48 -8.83 0.38 1.42
C PHE A 48 -10.01 -0.35 0.77
N ASN A 49 -11.06 -0.65 1.54
CA ASN A 49 -12.27 -1.31 1.05
C ASN A 49 -13.18 -0.39 0.23
N GLU A 50 -13.33 0.87 0.65
CA GLU A 50 -14.10 1.88 -0.11
C GLU A 50 -13.54 2.09 -1.52
N THR A 51 -12.23 1.91 -1.69
CA THR A 51 -11.51 2.04 -2.96
C THR A 51 -11.27 0.70 -3.65
N ALA A 52 -11.94 -0.39 -3.23
CA ALA A 52 -11.73 -1.72 -3.78
C ALA A 52 -11.99 -1.83 -5.30
N GLY A 53 -12.80 -0.94 -5.88
CA GLY A 53 -13.01 -0.89 -7.33
C GLY A 53 -11.82 -0.35 -8.15
N GLN A 54 -10.78 0.17 -7.51
CA GLN A 54 -9.64 0.83 -8.14
C GLN A 54 -8.35 0.01 -7.97
N VAL A 55 -7.37 0.28 -8.85
CA VAL A 55 -5.99 -0.02 -8.51
C VAL A 55 -5.62 0.82 -7.29
N ARG A 56 -5.02 0.19 -6.28
CA ARG A 56 -4.58 0.89 -5.06
C ARG A 56 -3.08 0.77 -4.91
N PHE A 57 -2.47 1.86 -4.47
CA PHE A 57 -1.08 1.91 -4.05
C PHE A 57 -1.03 2.20 -2.55
N VAL A 58 -0.19 1.46 -1.83
CA VAL A 58 0.08 1.66 -0.41
C VAL A 58 1.58 1.76 -0.19
N ALA A 59 2.03 2.77 0.57
CA ALA A 59 3.39 2.85 1.06
C ALA A 59 3.43 2.95 2.60
N ILE A 60 4.37 2.24 3.23
CA ILE A 60 4.62 2.32 4.68
C ILE A 60 6.03 2.88 4.89
N LEU A 61 6.10 4.08 5.46
CA LEU A 61 7.30 4.91 5.44
C LEU A 61 7.59 5.51 6.81
N SER A 62 8.87 5.71 7.10
CA SER A 62 9.29 6.55 8.22
C SER A 62 9.46 8.00 7.77
N PRO A 63 8.97 8.97 8.57
CA PRO A 63 8.97 10.37 8.18
C PRO A 63 10.35 11.04 8.22
N THR A 64 11.32 10.50 8.96
CA THR A 64 12.69 11.04 9.00
C THR A 64 13.72 10.15 8.30
N CYS A 65 13.36 8.92 7.91
CA CYS A 65 14.27 8.02 7.22
C CYS A 65 14.62 8.52 5.82
N GLY A 66 15.90 8.75 5.56
CA GLY A 66 16.38 9.24 4.26
C GLY A 66 15.98 8.36 3.06
N HIS A 67 15.94 7.03 3.24
CA HIS A 67 15.50 6.08 2.21
C HIS A 67 13.98 6.18 1.97
N CYS A 68 13.19 6.18 3.05
CA CYS A 68 11.74 6.34 2.95
C CYS A 68 11.35 7.68 2.33
N LEU A 69 12.02 8.78 2.70
CA LEU A 69 11.78 10.10 2.12
C LEU A 69 12.20 10.17 0.64
N TYR A 70 13.23 9.43 0.23
CA TYR A 70 13.57 9.29 -1.17
C TYR A 70 12.45 8.58 -1.93
N GLY A 71 11.98 7.43 -1.44
CA GLY A 71 10.89 6.72 -2.09
C GLY A 71 9.56 7.49 -2.06
N ALA A 72 9.26 8.23 -1.00
CA ALA A 72 8.10 9.14 -0.95
C ALA A 72 8.14 10.18 -2.09
N ARG A 73 9.32 10.81 -2.31
CA ARG A 73 9.50 11.73 -3.44
C ARG A 73 9.37 11.04 -4.79
N THR A 74 9.86 9.79 -4.90
CA THR A 74 9.66 8.99 -6.11
C THR A 74 8.18 8.67 -6.35
N VAL A 75 7.40 8.37 -5.31
CA VAL A 75 5.95 8.20 -5.43
C VAL A 75 5.29 9.49 -5.92
N ALA A 76 5.65 10.64 -5.35
CA ALA A 76 5.13 11.94 -5.77
C ALA A 76 5.41 12.22 -7.26
N SER A 77 6.65 12.03 -7.73
CA SER A 77 6.98 12.33 -9.13
C SER A 77 6.48 11.26 -10.12
N GLU A 78 6.66 9.99 -9.80
CA GLU A 78 6.46 8.90 -10.77
C GLU A 78 5.07 8.30 -10.76
N LEU A 79 4.37 8.35 -9.63
CA LEU A 79 2.99 7.87 -9.55
C LEU A 79 2.02 9.03 -9.61
N ILE A 80 2.17 10.02 -8.73
CA ILE A 80 1.18 11.10 -8.62
C ILE A 80 1.25 12.02 -9.83
N ASP A 81 2.40 12.63 -10.10
CA ASP A 81 2.54 13.61 -11.17
C ASP A 81 2.46 12.97 -12.56
N HIS A 82 3.14 11.84 -12.78
CA HIS A 82 3.17 11.18 -14.08
C HIS A 82 1.79 10.63 -14.49
N TYR A 83 1.07 9.99 -13.57
CA TYR A 83 -0.25 9.40 -13.83
C TYR A 83 -1.38 10.38 -13.45
N LYS A 84 -1.18 11.68 -13.60
CA LYS A 84 -2.20 12.69 -13.27
C LYS A 84 -3.47 12.48 -14.09
N GLY A 85 -4.62 12.46 -13.40
CA GLY A 85 -5.93 12.22 -14.02
C GLY A 85 -6.27 10.75 -14.26
N VAL A 86 -5.37 9.82 -13.95
CA VAL A 86 -5.67 8.39 -13.89
C VAL A 86 -6.36 8.06 -12.58
N ASP A 87 -7.38 7.21 -12.66
CA ASP A 87 -8.20 6.78 -11.53
C ASP A 87 -7.55 5.62 -10.77
N PHE A 88 -6.79 5.96 -9.73
CA PHE A 88 -6.23 5.01 -8.76
C PHE A 88 -6.15 5.67 -7.38
N ALA A 89 -6.21 4.87 -6.33
CA ALA A 89 -6.16 5.35 -4.95
C ALA A 89 -4.75 5.18 -4.35
N VAL A 90 -4.34 6.14 -3.52
CA VAL A 90 -3.01 6.16 -2.89
C VAL A 90 -3.17 6.29 -1.40
N SER A 91 -2.55 5.40 -0.65
CA SER A 91 -2.45 5.46 0.81
C SER A 91 -1.00 5.54 1.25
N ILE A 92 -0.63 6.61 1.96
CA ILE A 92 0.71 6.76 2.55
C ILE A 92 0.59 6.63 4.07
N VAL A 93 1.25 5.64 4.65
CA VAL A 93 1.26 5.39 6.09
C VAL A 93 2.60 5.82 6.65
N TRP A 94 2.60 6.88 7.45
CA TRP A 94 3.76 7.36 8.19
C TRP A 94 3.81 6.70 9.56
N ALA A 95 4.91 6.02 9.87
CA ALA A 95 5.05 5.23 11.09
C ALA A 95 6.43 5.45 11.73
N PRO A 96 6.55 5.44 13.07
CA PRO A 96 7.81 5.71 13.75
C PRO A 96 8.77 4.52 13.70
N MET A 97 9.77 4.59 12.84
CA MET A 97 10.75 3.52 12.63
C MET A 97 12.15 3.88 13.12
N LEU A 98 12.42 5.18 13.24
CA LEU A 98 13.66 5.76 13.73
C LEU A 98 13.45 6.58 15.00
N GLU A 99 14.53 6.79 15.75
CA GLU A 99 14.52 7.73 16.87
C GLU A 99 14.24 9.15 16.35
N GLY A 100 13.24 9.81 16.95
CA GLY A 100 12.81 11.15 16.53
C GLY A 100 11.68 11.16 15.50
N ASP A 101 11.23 10.00 15.01
CA ASP A 101 9.97 9.95 14.27
C ASP A 101 8.79 10.25 15.21
N ASP A 102 8.02 11.26 14.86
CA ASP A 102 6.80 11.69 15.56
C ASP A 102 5.75 12.25 14.57
N GLU A 103 4.56 12.57 15.08
CA GLU A 103 3.48 13.11 14.24
C GLU A 103 3.87 14.42 13.54
N ALA A 104 4.69 15.26 14.18
CA ALA A 104 5.12 16.52 13.61
C ALA A 104 6.02 16.30 12.38
N SER A 105 6.99 15.41 12.49
CA SER A 105 7.84 14.99 11.36
C SER A 105 7.01 14.31 10.25
N ALA A 106 5.99 13.53 10.61
CA ALA A 106 5.06 12.94 9.64
C ALA A 106 4.26 13.99 8.89
N ARG A 107 3.75 15.02 9.59
CA ARG A 107 3.06 16.16 8.96
C ARG A 107 3.98 16.95 8.06
N GLU A 108 5.26 17.11 8.42
CA GLU A 108 6.25 17.75 7.56
C GLU A 108 6.49 16.94 6.28
N ALA A 109 6.75 15.63 6.40
CA ALA A 109 6.93 14.75 5.25
C ALA A 109 5.69 14.71 4.34
N ALA A 110 4.49 14.72 4.94
CA ALA A 110 3.21 14.66 4.23
C ALA A 110 2.96 15.85 3.29
N GLN A 111 3.61 17.00 3.50
CA GLN A 111 3.44 18.19 2.67
C GLN A 111 3.89 17.99 1.22
N MET A 112 4.65 16.94 0.91
CA MET A 112 5.06 16.68 -0.48
C MET A 112 3.93 16.15 -1.37
N PHE A 113 2.79 15.76 -0.79
CA PHE A 113 1.64 15.25 -1.53
C PHE A 113 0.49 16.26 -1.48
N ASP A 114 0.24 16.92 -2.61
CA ASP A 114 -0.91 17.79 -2.86
C ASP A 114 -1.74 17.20 -4.01
N ASP A 115 -2.38 16.05 -3.75
CA ASP A 115 -3.22 15.37 -4.72
C ASP A 115 -4.43 14.69 -4.03
N PRO A 116 -5.66 14.88 -4.54
CA PRO A 116 -6.87 14.38 -3.90
C PRO A 116 -6.98 12.84 -3.88
N ARG A 117 -6.18 12.12 -4.68
CA ARG A 117 -6.10 10.66 -4.66
C ARG A 117 -5.30 10.13 -3.47
N VAL A 118 -4.52 10.99 -2.82
CA VAL A 118 -3.61 10.62 -1.73
C VAL A 118 -4.29 10.81 -0.39
N VAL A 119 -4.50 9.69 0.31
CA VAL A 119 -4.88 9.65 1.71
C VAL A 119 -3.65 9.31 2.54
N GLN A 120 -3.34 10.15 3.52
CA GLN A 120 -2.17 9.99 4.37
C GLN A 120 -2.57 9.68 5.81
N TYR A 121 -1.80 8.83 6.47
CA TYR A 121 -2.05 8.32 7.81
C TYR A 121 -0.85 8.54 8.72
N TRP A 122 -1.11 8.81 10.00
CA TRP A 122 -0.13 8.70 11.07
C TRP A 122 -0.41 7.43 11.88
N ASP A 123 0.55 6.52 11.95
CA ASP A 123 0.43 5.22 12.61
C ASP A 123 1.46 5.09 13.74
N PRO A 124 1.23 5.72 14.91
CA PRO A 124 2.20 5.73 16.00
C PRO A 124 2.45 4.33 16.59
N GLU A 125 1.45 3.46 16.52
CA GLU A 125 1.51 2.08 17.02
C GLU A 125 2.01 1.08 15.96
N ARG A 126 2.21 1.55 14.72
CA ARG A 126 2.75 0.78 13.59
C ARG A 126 1.86 -0.42 13.23
N PHE A 127 0.55 -0.28 13.43
CA PHE A 127 -0.42 -1.34 13.19
C PHE A 127 -0.31 -1.90 11.77
N VAL A 128 -0.27 -1.03 10.75
CA VAL A 128 -0.27 -1.46 9.34
C VAL A 128 1.02 -2.22 9.03
N GLY A 129 2.17 -1.72 9.50
CA GLY A 129 3.44 -2.40 9.31
C GLY A 129 3.50 -3.77 10.00
N TYR A 130 2.88 -3.92 11.18
CA TYR A 130 2.77 -5.21 11.87
C TYR A 130 1.84 -6.18 11.16
N LEU A 131 0.71 -5.72 10.66
CA LEU A 131 -0.23 -6.57 9.90
C LEU A 131 0.47 -7.19 8.69
N TYR A 132 1.16 -6.37 7.88
CA TYR A 132 1.93 -6.90 6.76
C TYR A 132 3.09 -7.79 7.19
N ARG A 133 3.77 -7.47 8.31
CA ARG A 133 4.85 -8.31 8.86
C ARG A 133 4.38 -9.72 9.17
N PHE A 134 3.20 -9.87 9.78
CA PHE A 134 2.73 -11.16 10.31
C PHE A 134 1.83 -11.92 9.35
N ASP A 135 0.98 -11.23 8.59
CA ASP A 135 -0.01 -11.87 7.73
C ASP A 135 0.55 -12.17 6.33
N VAL A 136 1.44 -11.32 5.82
CA VAL A 136 1.92 -11.39 4.42
C VAL A 136 3.41 -11.75 4.35
N PHE A 137 4.24 -11.10 5.17
CA PHE A 137 5.70 -11.20 5.11
C PHE A 137 6.30 -11.89 6.35
N ALA A 138 5.61 -12.91 6.89
CA ALA A 138 6.01 -13.61 8.12
C ALA A 138 7.46 -14.13 8.11
N GLU A 139 7.97 -14.51 6.93
CA GLU A 139 9.35 -15.00 6.75
C GLU A 139 10.23 -13.99 6.00
N GLY A 140 9.76 -12.76 5.77
CA GLY A 140 10.38 -11.81 4.85
C GLY A 140 11.85 -11.51 5.18
N ALA A 141 12.18 -11.25 6.45
CA ALA A 141 13.56 -11.02 6.87
C ALA A 141 14.46 -12.24 6.64
N ALA A 142 13.97 -13.45 6.94
CA ALA A 142 14.71 -14.69 6.72
C ALA A 142 14.91 -14.98 5.22
N GLN A 143 13.87 -14.75 4.41
CA GLN A 143 13.92 -14.90 2.95
C GLN A 143 14.93 -13.93 2.33
N MET A 144 14.88 -12.64 2.69
CA MET A 144 15.84 -11.64 2.21
C MET A 144 17.28 -12.01 2.58
N ALA A 145 17.50 -12.49 3.81
CA ALA A 145 18.83 -12.92 4.24
C ALA A 145 19.32 -14.14 3.46
N ALA A 146 18.45 -15.12 3.22
CA ALA A 146 18.76 -16.32 2.45
C ALA A 146 19.00 -16.04 0.95
N SER A 147 18.42 -14.96 0.41
CA SER A 147 18.59 -14.61 -1.01
C SER A 147 19.91 -13.89 -1.31
N LEU A 148 20.66 -13.48 -0.28
CA LEU A 148 21.98 -12.90 -0.41
C LEU A 148 23.10 -13.96 -0.38
N TRP A 149 24.11 -13.77 -1.22
CA TRP A 149 25.33 -14.58 -1.21
C TRP A 149 26.38 -14.01 -0.23
N PRO A 150 27.32 -14.82 0.30
CA PRO A 150 28.24 -14.37 1.35
C PRO A 150 29.13 -13.18 1.01
N SER A 151 29.44 -12.95 -0.27
CA SER A 151 30.23 -11.79 -0.70
C SER A 151 29.40 -10.54 -0.98
N HIS A 152 28.08 -10.58 -0.81
CA HIS A 152 27.23 -9.41 -0.97
C HIS A 152 27.50 -8.41 0.17
N PRO A 153 27.64 -7.09 -0.11
CA PRO A 153 27.98 -6.09 0.92
C PRO A 153 27.02 -6.03 2.11
N PHE A 154 25.76 -6.45 1.92
CA PHE A 154 24.73 -6.44 2.95
C PHE A 154 24.45 -7.81 3.56
N TYR A 155 25.21 -8.85 3.22
CA TYR A 155 24.99 -10.21 3.70
C TYR A 155 24.96 -10.29 5.23
N GLU A 156 26.03 -9.85 5.91
CA GLU A 156 26.11 -9.92 7.38
C GLU A 156 25.03 -9.09 8.07
N SER A 157 24.72 -7.89 7.55
CA SER A 157 23.65 -7.06 8.10
C SER A 157 22.27 -7.71 7.97
N MET A 158 22.04 -8.46 6.90
CA MET A 158 20.77 -9.16 6.68
C MET A 158 20.66 -10.42 7.53
N GLN A 159 21.73 -11.21 7.65
CA GLN A 159 21.75 -12.37 8.55
C GLN A 159 21.45 -11.93 9.98
N LYS A 160 22.14 -10.88 10.46
CA LYS A 160 21.85 -10.30 11.77
C LYS A 160 20.40 -9.83 11.89
N ARG A 161 19.85 -9.20 10.84
CA ARG A 161 18.44 -8.78 10.83
C ARG A 161 17.52 -9.99 10.99
N ALA A 162 17.66 -11.02 10.16
CA ALA A 162 16.85 -12.24 10.27
C ALA A 162 16.88 -12.88 11.67
N ASP A 163 18.03 -12.82 12.37
CA ASP A 163 18.20 -13.39 13.71
C ASP A 163 17.64 -12.52 14.85
N THR A 164 17.46 -11.22 14.63
CA THR A 164 17.14 -10.26 15.71
C THR A 164 15.84 -9.51 15.50
N ASP A 165 15.26 -9.64 14.32
CA ASP A 165 14.19 -8.79 13.81
C ASP A 165 12.87 -9.56 13.64
N HIS A 166 12.51 -10.34 14.65
CA HIS A 166 11.26 -11.10 14.63
C HIS A 166 10.04 -10.20 14.84
N ASP A 167 10.22 -9.07 15.54
CA ASP A 167 9.13 -8.20 16.01
C ASP A 167 9.20 -6.75 15.50
N ARG A 168 9.92 -6.44 14.40
CA ARG A 168 9.76 -5.11 13.77
C ARG A 168 8.67 -5.13 12.70
N PRO A 169 7.90 -4.04 12.60
CA PRO A 169 6.94 -3.86 11.53
C PRO A 169 7.65 -3.70 10.19
N GLU A 170 6.93 -3.96 9.10
CA GLU A 170 7.42 -3.67 7.77
C GLU A 170 7.38 -2.17 7.47
N TRP A 171 8.42 -1.65 6.80
CA TRP A 171 8.53 -0.27 6.33
C TRP A 171 9.47 -0.19 5.13
N ASP A 172 9.54 0.96 4.46
CA ASP A 172 10.22 1.11 3.17
C ASP A 172 9.67 0.12 2.13
N LEU A 173 8.35 0.00 2.17
CA LEU A 173 7.55 -0.98 1.45
C LEU A 173 6.52 -0.24 0.60
N TYR A 174 6.47 -0.59 -0.67
CA TYR A 174 5.59 -0.03 -1.69
C TYR A 174 4.79 -1.18 -2.30
N MET A 175 3.47 -1.06 -2.31
CA MET A 175 2.57 -2.17 -2.62
C MET A 175 1.48 -1.72 -3.57
N TRP A 176 1.16 -2.58 -4.54
CA TRP A 176 0.05 -2.37 -5.46
C TRP A 176 -0.96 -3.50 -5.32
N PHE A 177 -2.23 -3.14 -5.42
CA PHE A 177 -3.37 -4.04 -5.31
C PHE A 177 -4.26 -3.86 -6.52
N GLU A 178 -4.62 -4.97 -7.14
CA GLU A 178 -5.62 -4.99 -8.21
C GLU A 178 -7.02 -4.66 -7.66
N PRO A 179 -7.95 -4.22 -8.53
CA PRO A 179 -9.35 -4.05 -8.18
C PRO A 179 -9.99 -5.35 -7.67
N GLY A 180 -10.92 -5.22 -6.73
CA GLY A 180 -11.76 -6.30 -6.19
C GLY A 180 -11.22 -6.94 -4.92
N LEU A 181 -10.01 -6.61 -4.46
CA LEU A 181 -9.49 -7.13 -3.19
C LEU A 181 -10.05 -6.34 -2.01
N GLU A 182 -10.53 -7.01 -0.98
CA GLU A 182 -11.06 -6.39 0.24
C GLU A 182 -10.32 -6.92 1.47
N TRP A 183 -10.09 -6.04 2.43
CA TRP A 183 -9.56 -6.34 3.75
C TRP A 183 -10.71 -6.80 4.65
N GLU A 184 -10.69 -8.08 5.02
CA GLU A 184 -11.65 -8.63 5.98
C GLU A 184 -11.04 -8.68 7.38
N LYS A 185 -10.14 -9.63 7.60
CA LYS A 185 -9.52 -9.89 8.91
C LYS A 185 -8.00 -9.76 8.85
N ASP A 186 -7.39 -10.51 7.96
CA ASP A 186 -5.94 -10.54 7.77
C ASP A 186 -5.56 -9.56 6.64
N ALA A 187 -4.33 -9.04 6.66
CA ALA A 187 -3.86 -8.15 5.61
C ALA A 187 -3.89 -8.83 4.23
N VAL A 188 -4.36 -8.08 3.24
CA VAL A 188 -4.39 -8.54 1.87
C VAL A 188 -2.97 -8.57 1.31
N ALA A 189 -2.55 -9.69 0.71
CA ALA A 189 -1.27 -9.75 0.01
C ALA A 189 -1.31 -8.84 -1.23
N PRO A 190 -0.27 -8.02 -1.46
CA PRO A 190 -0.23 -7.16 -2.64
C PRO A 190 -0.03 -7.98 -3.92
N SER A 191 -0.65 -7.53 -5.01
CA SER A 191 -0.43 -8.12 -6.35
C SER A 191 1.01 -7.89 -6.81
N ARG A 192 1.58 -6.72 -6.46
CA ARG A 192 2.98 -6.35 -6.72
C ARG A 192 3.56 -5.62 -5.52
N PHE A 193 4.85 -5.78 -5.24
CA PHE A 193 5.50 -4.97 -4.21
C PHE A 193 6.98 -4.71 -4.49
N ILE A 194 7.46 -3.61 -3.91
CA ILE A 194 8.88 -3.29 -3.80
C ILE A 194 9.20 -3.12 -2.32
N ARG A 195 10.19 -3.87 -1.82
CA ARG A 195 10.84 -3.62 -0.54
C ARG A 195 12.20 -3.00 -0.79
N GLN A 196 12.31 -1.70 -0.58
CA GLN A 196 13.57 -1.00 -0.65
C GLN A 196 14.38 -1.25 0.63
N PHE A 197 15.71 -1.32 0.48
CA PHE A 197 16.60 -1.51 1.62
C PHE A 197 17.68 -0.44 1.72
N ALA A 198 18.19 0.02 0.58
CA ALA A 198 19.22 1.06 0.53
C ALA A 198 19.12 1.81 -0.79
N HIS A 199 19.68 3.02 -0.82
CA HIS A 199 19.98 3.73 -2.07
C HIS A 199 21.34 4.43 -2.01
N TRP A 200 21.94 4.66 -3.17
CA TRP A 200 23.20 5.39 -3.33
C TRP A 200 23.28 6.08 -4.70
N GLN A 201 24.28 6.94 -4.88
CA GLN A 201 24.58 7.57 -6.16
C GLN A 201 25.66 6.79 -6.89
N GLU A 202 25.42 6.45 -8.16
CA GLU A 202 26.40 5.82 -9.04
C GLU A 202 26.24 6.34 -10.48
N GLY A 203 27.32 6.82 -11.08
CA GLY A 203 27.30 7.29 -12.48
C GLY A 203 26.34 8.45 -12.75
N GLY A 204 25.95 9.22 -11.73
CA GLY A 204 24.95 10.30 -11.85
C GLY A 204 23.49 9.84 -11.74
N ALA A 205 23.25 8.55 -11.47
CA ALA A 205 21.94 8.00 -11.18
C ALA A 205 21.80 7.63 -9.69
N THR A 206 20.57 7.70 -9.18
CA THR A 206 20.25 7.12 -7.86
C THR A 206 19.86 5.67 -8.06
N LEU A 207 20.64 4.75 -7.51
CA LEU A 207 20.31 3.32 -7.51
C LEU A 207 19.78 2.91 -6.15
N SER A 208 18.91 1.91 -6.14
CA SER A 208 18.36 1.30 -4.95
C SER A 208 18.58 -0.20 -4.97
N LEU A 209 18.91 -0.76 -3.81
CA LEU A 209 18.83 -2.20 -3.56
C LEU A 209 17.42 -2.51 -3.08
N MET A 210 16.73 -3.40 -3.79
CA MET A 210 15.34 -3.72 -3.49
C MET A 210 14.95 -5.14 -3.86
N TRP A 211 13.96 -5.68 -3.17
CA TRP A 211 13.27 -6.91 -3.55
C TRP A 211 11.96 -6.55 -4.25
N ILE A 212 11.66 -7.25 -5.33
CA ILE A 212 10.50 -6.99 -6.18
C ILE A 212 9.69 -8.28 -6.27
N ASP A 213 8.44 -8.24 -5.83
CA ASP A 213 7.45 -9.33 -5.82
C ASP A 213 7.83 -10.61 -5.05
N SER A 214 9.10 -10.77 -4.64
CA SER A 214 9.59 -11.91 -3.87
C SER A 214 10.80 -11.50 -3.04
N MET A 215 10.74 -11.80 -1.74
CA MET A 215 11.90 -11.66 -0.84
C MET A 215 12.87 -12.85 -0.93
N GLU A 216 12.46 -13.95 -1.57
CA GLU A 216 13.30 -15.15 -1.77
C GLU A 216 14.26 -14.99 -2.95
N SER A 217 13.95 -14.09 -3.87
CA SER A 217 14.79 -13.79 -5.02
C SER A 217 15.96 -12.88 -4.64
N ALA A 218 17.05 -12.96 -5.40
CA ALA A 218 18.15 -12.01 -5.24
C ALA A 218 17.63 -10.57 -5.44
N PRO A 219 18.08 -9.60 -4.63
CA PRO A 219 17.62 -8.22 -4.78
C PRO A 219 18.08 -7.65 -6.12
N ALA A 220 17.24 -6.80 -6.69
CA ALA A 220 17.58 -5.97 -7.82
C ALA A 220 18.38 -4.75 -7.36
N THR A 221 19.29 -4.30 -8.22
CA THR A 221 19.91 -2.98 -8.14
C THR A 221 19.44 -2.18 -9.35
N SER A 222 18.56 -1.21 -9.12
CA SER A 222 17.97 -0.41 -10.20
C SER A 222 17.53 0.97 -9.67
N ASN A 223 17.12 1.85 -10.58
CA ASN A 223 16.43 3.07 -10.21
C ASN A 223 15.01 2.74 -9.72
N LEU A 224 14.64 3.21 -8.52
CA LEU A 224 13.32 3.00 -7.94
C LEU A 224 12.19 3.56 -8.82
N ALA A 225 12.44 4.72 -9.46
CA ALA A 225 11.48 5.37 -10.35
C ALA A 225 11.11 4.45 -11.52
N ASP A 226 12.12 3.90 -12.20
CA ASP A 226 11.93 3.00 -13.34
C ASP A 226 11.13 1.75 -12.94
N MET A 227 11.38 1.20 -11.74
CA MET A 227 10.65 0.02 -11.25
C MET A 227 9.20 0.34 -10.89
N MET A 228 8.95 1.46 -10.20
CA MET A 228 7.59 1.92 -9.89
C MET A 228 6.78 2.21 -11.16
N GLY A 229 7.38 2.91 -12.12
CA GLY A 229 6.76 3.22 -13.41
C GLY A 229 6.45 1.96 -14.23
N SER A 230 7.35 0.98 -14.26
CA SER A 230 7.10 -0.30 -14.95
C SER A 230 5.91 -1.04 -14.34
N ILE A 231 5.86 -1.20 -13.02
CA ILE A 231 4.74 -1.86 -12.33
C ILE A 231 3.44 -1.11 -12.60
N MET A 232 3.47 0.22 -12.52
CA MET A 232 2.27 1.04 -12.74
C MET A 232 1.78 0.94 -14.19
N HIS A 233 2.67 0.92 -15.18
CA HIS A 233 2.31 0.73 -16.59
C HIS A 233 1.67 -0.64 -16.86
N GLU A 234 2.10 -1.68 -16.16
CA GLU A 234 1.51 -3.02 -16.26
C GLU A 234 0.09 -3.08 -15.68
N LEU A 235 -0.15 -2.40 -14.55
CA LEU A 235 -1.44 -2.41 -13.86
C LEU A 235 -2.46 -1.43 -14.45
N ILE A 236 -1.99 -0.32 -15.00
CA ILE A 236 -2.82 0.69 -15.65
C ILE A 236 -2.22 1.02 -17.02
N PRO A 237 -2.47 0.17 -18.02
CA PRO A 237 -2.02 0.44 -19.37
C PRO A 237 -2.75 1.69 -19.89
N HIS A 238 -1.98 2.73 -20.20
CA HIS A 238 -2.50 3.89 -20.92
C HIS A 238 -2.88 3.49 -22.35
N GLU A 239 -4.08 3.87 -22.80
CA GLU A 239 -4.44 3.88 -24.22
C GLU A 239 -3.77 5.04 -24.97
#